data_AF-A0A964U1Y3-F1
#
_entry.id   AF-A0A964U1Y3-F1
#
_cell.length_a   1.000
_cell.length_b   1.000
_cell.length_c   1.000
_cell.angle_alpha   90.00
_cell.angle_beta   90.00
_cell.angle_gamma   90.00
#
_symmetry.space_group_name_H-M   'P 1'
#
loop_
_entity.id
_entity.type
_entity.pdbx_description
1 polymer ?
#
loop_
_entity_poly.entity_id
_entity_poly.type
_entity_poly.pdbx_seq_one_letter_code
_entity_poly.pdbx_strand_id
1 'polypeptide(L)'
;MRKLGTVLGAAALAGIPALAQQVPNETYRADGVQITVHLHSFLSEEGLAMLRLVGQNRDALSLFVPEGARFAAMALAPSDGLVADGVLADSAVAVADLPDLSSARAAALDGCNAAKGRGPDCVIALDIQPE
;
A
#
# COMPACT_ATOMS: atom_id res chain seq x y z
N MET A 1 26.79 53.36 38.04
CA MET A 1 26.06 53.19 36.76
C MET A 1 26.84 52.25 35.85
N ARG A 2 26.41 50.99 35.67
CA ARG A 2 26.78 50.14 34.52
C ARG A 2 25.97 48.82 34.51
N LYS A 3 24.93 48.85 33.68
CA LYS A 3 24.38 47.82 32.77
C LYS A 3 23.90 46.48 33.36
N LEU A 4 22.56 46.34 33.40
CA LEU A 4 21.86 45.05 33.34
C LEU A 4 22.17 44.37 31.99
N GLY A 5 22.63 43.13 32.04
CA GLY A 5 22.74 42.24 30.88
C GLY A 5 21.59 41.25 30.88
N THR A 6 20.55 41.54 30.09
CA THR A 6 19.62 40.53 29.57
C THR A 6 20.28 39.92 28.33
N VAL A 7 20.21 38.60 28.13
CA VAL A 7 20.05 37.99 26.78
C VAL A 7 19.84 36.47 26.90
N LEU A 8 18.66 36.10 26.39
CA LEU A 8 18.27 34.90 25.64
C LEU A 8 18.33 33.53 26.32
N GLY A 9 17.13 33.06 26.66
CA GLY A 9 16.82 31.65 26.77
C GLY A 9 16.95 30.94 25.42
N ALA A 10 17.69 29.83 25.42
CA ALA A 10 17.76 28.91 24.31
C ALA A 10 16.43 28.14 24.22
N ALA A 11 15.62 28.48 23.22
CA ALA A 11 14.49 27.65 22.81
C ALA A 11 15.05 26.39 22.15
N ALA A 12 15.01 25.26 22.87
CA ALA A 12 15.28 23.96 22.31
C ALA A 12 14.18 23.62 21.29
N LEU A 13 14.50 23.73 20.00
CA LEU A 13 13.72 23.14 18.92
C LEU A 13 13.86 21.62 19.04
N ALA A 14 12.99 21.00 19.85
CA ALA A 14 12.84 19.55 19.87
C ALA A 14 12.32 19.11 18.50
N GLY A 15 13.19 18.49 17.69
CA GLY A 15 12.79 17.82 16.47
C GLY A 15 11.80 16.72 16.80
N ILE A 16 10.54 16.92 16.43
CA ILE A 16 9.53 15.88 16.49
C ILE A 16 9.94 14.83 15.46
N PRO A 17 10.24 13.57 15.84
CA PRO A 17 10.46 12.54 14.85
C PRO A 17 9.16 12.44 14.05
N ALA A 18 9.25 12.62 12.73
CA ALA A 18 8.16 12.30 11.83
C ALA A 18 7.85 10.81 12.02
N LEU A 19 6.83 10.52 12.82
CA LEU A 19 6.26 9.18 12.89
C LEU A 19 5.77 8.88 11.48
N ALA A 20 6.52 8.04 10.76
CA ALA A 20 6.08 7.49 9.49
C ALA A 20 4.67 6.94 9.72
N GLN A 21 3.67 7.58 9.09
CA GLN A 21 2.27 7.27 9.32
C GLN A 21 2.05 5.82 8.88
N GLN A 22 1.89 4.91 9.85
CA GLN A 22 1.64 3.51 9.56
C GLN A 22 0.26 3.41 8.92
N VAL A 23 0.21 2.96 7.67
CA VAL A 23 -1.04 2.62 7.00
C VAL A 23 -1.62 1.40 7.74
N PRO A 24 -2.86 1.49 8.25
CA PRO A 24 -3.51 0.34 8.88
C PRO A 24 -3.58 -0.81 7.87
N ASN A 25 -3.42 -2.05 8.34
CA ASN A 25 -3.49 -3.22 7.48
C ASN A 25 -4.27 -4.35 8.14
N GLU A 26 -4.78 -5.23 7.30
CA GLU A 26 -5.37 -6.50 7.68
C GLU A 26 -4.52 -7.63 7.10
N THR A 27 -4.27 -8.65 7.90
CA THR A 27 -3.47 -9.79 7.48
C THR A 27 -4.30 -11.06 7.56
N TYR A 28 -4.32 -11.79 6.46
CA TYR A 28 -5.00 -13.06 6.29
C TYR A 28 -3.96 -14.15 6.05
N ARG A 29 -4.24 -15.34 6.58
CA ARG A 29 -3.34 -16.50 6.50
C ARG A 29 -4.15 -17.71 6.11
N ALA A 30 -3.82 -18.32 4.98
CA ALA A 30 -4.48 -19.50 4.48
C ALA A 30 -3.53 -20.30 3.59
N ASP A 31 -3.53 -21.63 3.75
CA ASP A 31 -2.82 -22.56 2.86
C ASP A 31 -1.33 -22.26 2.63
N GLY A 32 -0.63 -21.80 3.68
CA GLY A 32 0.81 -21.49 3.63
C GLY A 32 1.15 -20.16 2.96
N VAL A 33 0.15 -19.32 2.74
CA VAL A 33 0.29 -17.97 2.19
C VAL A 33 -0.21 -16.94 3.20
N GLN A 34 0.55 -15.85 3.32
CA GLN A 34 0.16 -14.65 4.04
C GLN A 34 -0.22 -13.56 3.04
N ILE A 35 -1.41 -12.98 3.23
CA ILE A 35 -1.93 -11.88 2.42
C ILE A 35 -2.10 -10.66 3.34
N THR A 36 -1.53 -9.52 2.95
CA THR A 36 -1.68 -8.27 3.69
C THR A 36 -2.42 -7.25 2.83
N VAL A 37 -3.56 -6.77 3.32
CA VAL A 37 -4.38 -5.72 2.71
C VAL A 37 -4.08 -4.40 3.40
N HIS A 38 -3.71 -3.37 2.64
CA HIS A 38 -3.42 -2.03 3.17
C HIS A 38 -4.67 -1.16 3.10
N LEU A 39 -5.15 -0.71 4.26
CA LEU A 39 -6.40 0.03 4.43
C LEU A 39 -6.20 1.52 4.17
N HIS A 40 -6.00 1.88 2.90
CA HIS A 40 -5.90 3.27 2.51
C HIS A 40 -7.25 3.98 2.62
N SER A 41 -7.24 5.18 3.19
CA SER A 41 -8.47 5.95 3.46
C SER A 41 -9.19 6.45 2.21
N PHE A 42 -8.55 6.44 1.05
CA PHE A 42 -9.15 6.81 -0.22
C PHE A 42 -9.91 5.65 -0.89
N LEU A 43 -9.74 4.41 -0.40
CA LEU A 43 -10.47 3.26 -0.93
C LEU A 43 -11.95 3.38 -0.60
N SER A 44 -12.80 3.16 -1.60
CA SER A 44 -14.24 3.03 -1.38
C SER A 44 -14.55 1.79 -0.55
N GLU A 45 -15.73 1.77 0.09
CA GLU A 45 -16.19 0.59 0.83
C GLU A 45 -16.25 -0.66 -0.06
N GLU A 46 -16.67 -0.49 -1.31
CA GLU A 46 -16.70 -1.54 -2.32
C GLU A 46 -15.28 -2.06 -2.63
N GLY A 47 -14.34 -1.15 -2.93
CA GLY A 47 -12.97 -1.55 -3.24
C GLY A 47 -12.31 -2.27 -2.06
N LEU A 48 -12.56 -1.79 -0.85
CA LEU A 48 -12.07 -2.45 0.35
C LEU A 48 -12.71 -3.82 0.58
N ALA A 49 -14.02 -3.96 0.34
CA ALA A 49 -14.70 -5.25 0.42
C ALA A 49 -14.15 -6.26 -0.60
N MET A 50 -13.81 -5.82 -1.81
CA MET A 50 -13.15 -6.66 -2.81
C MET A 50 -11.76 -7.13 -2.34
N LEU A 51 -10.91 -6.24 -1.83
CA LEU A 51 -9.58 -6.62 -1.32
C LEU A 51 -9.68 -7.61 -0.15
N ARG A 52 -10.64 -7.40 0.76
CA ARG A 52 -10.91 -8.31 1.87
C ARG A 52 -11.39 -9.67 1.39
N LEU A 53 -12.25 -9.71 0.37
CA LEU A 53 -12.69 -10.96 -0.24
C LEU A 53 -11.51 -11.74 -0.84
N VAL A 54 -10.63 -11.05 -1.58
CA VAL A 54 -9.40 -11.67 -2.12
C VAL A 54 -8.49 -12.17 -1.00
N GLY A 55 -8.32 -11.41 0.07
CA GLY A 55 -7.53 -11.82 1.23
C GLY A 55 -8.10 -13.03 1.98
N GLN A 56 -9.42 -13.24 1.95
CA GLN A 56 -10.10 -14.31 2.68
C GLN A 56 -10.43 -15.53 1.81
N ASN A 57 -10.37 -15.40 0.49
CA ASN A 57 -10.80 -16.44 -0.44
C ASN A 57 -9.68 -16.81 -1.42
N ARG A 58 -9.16 -18.03 -1.28
CA ARG A 58 -8.09 -18.57 -2.13
C ARG A 58 -8.49 -18.68 -3.60
N ASP A 59 -9.74 -19.01 -3.90
CA ASP A 59 -10.20 -19.10 -5.28
C ASP A 59 -10.19 -17.71 -5.93
N ALA A 60 -10.56 -16.67 -5.17
CA ALA A 60 -10.46 -15.28 -5.64
C ALA A 60 -8.99 -14.83 -5.80
N LEU A 61 -8.09 -15.29 -4.92
CA LEU A 61 -6.65 -15.04 -5.05
C LEU A 61 -6.07 -15.61 -6.34
N SER A 62 -6.55 -16.79 -6.77
CA SER A 62 -6.06 -17.47 -7.98
C SER A 62 -6.25 -16.65 -9.27
N LEU A 63 -7.15 -15.67 -9.26
CA LEU A 63 -7.34 -14.72 -10.36
C LEU A 63 -6.17 -13.74 -10.51
N PHE A 64 -5.41 -13.51 -9.42
CA PHE A 64 -4.32 -12.56 -9.36
C PHE A 64 -2.95 -13.24 -9.22
N VAL A 65 -2.92 -14.46 -8.66
CA VAL A 65 -1.69 -15.20 -8.39
C VAL A 65 -1.83 -16.65 -8.88
N PRO A 66 -1.05 -17.06 -9.89
CA PRO A 66 -1.01 -18.46 -10.33
C PRO A 66 -0.69 -19.41 -9.17
N GLU A 67 -1.23 -20.63 -9.20
CA GLU A 67 -0.88 -21.63 -8.20
C GLU A 67 0.64 -21.86 -8.14
N GLY A 68 1.21 -21.78 -6.94
CA GLY A 68 2.66 -21.93 -6.72
C GLY A 68 3.48 -20.66 -6.86
N ALA A 69 2.91 -19.55 -7.35
CA ALA A 69 3.58 -18.25 -7.33
C ALA A 69 3.77 -17.78 -5.88
N ARG A 70 5.01 -17.39 -5.56
CA ARG A 70 5.43 -17.17 -4.17
C ARG A 70 5.15 -15.77 -3.66
N PHE A 71 5.61 -14.76 -4.40
CA PHE A 71 5.47 -13.36 -4.02
C PHE A 71 4.70 -12.60 -5.08
N ALA A 72 3.73 -11.81 -4.63
CA ALA A 72 2.88 -10.98 -5.48
C ALA A 72 2.49 -9.70 -4.75
N ALA A 73 2.15 -8.67 -5.53
CA ALA A 73 1.68 -7.41 -4.98
C ALA A 73 0.73 -6.72 -5.96
N MET A 74 -0.16 -5.89 -5.42
CA MET A 74 -1.02 -5.00 -6.20
C MET A 74 -0.80 -3.55 -5.75
N ALA A 75 -0.64 -2.66 -6.72
CA ALA A 75 -0.59 -1.23 -6.53
C ALA A 75 -1.76 -0.55 -7.22
N LEU A 76 -2.14 0.63 -6.72
CA LEU A 76 -3.20 1.44 -7.30
C LEU A 76 -2.97 2.94 -7.04
N ALA A 77 -3.53 3.78 -7.91
CA ALA A 77 -3.41 5.23 -7.77
C ALA A 77 -4.47 5.78 -6.81
N PRO A 78 -4.10 6.64 -5.84
CA PRO A 78 -5.08 7.23 -4.92
C PRO A 78 -6.19 8.04 -5.59
N SER A 79 -5.92 8.64 -6.75
CA SER A 79 -6.92 9.42 -7.49
C SER A 79 -7.98 8.56 -8.17
N ASP A 80 -7.64 7.32 -8.50
CA ASP A 80 -8.47 6.43 -9.31
C ASP A 80 -9.19 5.41 -8.42
N GLY A 81 -8.61 5.08 -7.26
CA GLY A 81 -9.11 4.05 -6.36
C GLY A 81 -8.87 2.65 -6.92
N LEU A 82 -9.58 1.66 -6.37
CA LEU A 82 -9.57 0.29 -6.91
C LEU A 82 -10.59 0.11 -8.03
N VAL A 83 -11.77 0.73 -7.88
CA VAL A 83 -12.91 0.60 -8.77
C VAL A 83 -13.31 1.99 -9.26
N ALA A 84 -13.39 2.15 -10.58
CA ALA A 84 -13.90 3.33 -11.26
C ALA A 84 -15.02 2.88 -12.20
N ASP A 85 -16.19 3.53 -12.12
CA ASP A 85 -17.36 3.22 -12.95
C ASP A 85 -17.79 1.73 -12.95
N GLY A 86 -17.60 1.04 -11.81
CA GLY A 86 -17.97 -0.37 -11.63
C GLY A 86 -17.01 -1.39 -12.24
N VAL A 87 -15.85 -0.94 -12.75
CA VAL A 87 -14.76 -1.79 -13.23
C VAL A 87 -13.48 -1.50 -12.46
N LEU A 88 -12.53 -2.45 -12.47
CA LEU A 88 -11.21 -2.18 -11.90
C LEU A 88 -10.56 -1.00 -12.63
N ALA A 89 -10.01 -0.07 -11.85
CA ALA A 89 -9.29 1.06 -12.40
C ALA A 89 -8.07 0.59 -13.21
N ASP A 90 -7.74 1.28 -14.30
CA ASP A 90 -6.57 0.93 -15.14
C ASP A 90 -5.25 0.97 -14.35
N SER A 91 -5.18 1.80 -13.30
CA SER A 91 -4.02 1.87 -12.41
C SER A 91 -3.96 0.74 -11.37
N ALA A 92 -5.01 -0.09 -11.22
CA ALA A 92 -5.00 -1.25 -10.33
C ALA A 92 -4.19 -2.41 -10.94
N VAL A 93 -2.87 -2.36 -10.76
CA VAL A 93 -1.93 -3.30 -11.36
C VAL A 93 -1.49 -4.34 -10.33
N ALA A 94 -1.73 -5.61 -10.63
CA ALA A 94 -1.23 -6.76 -9.88
C ALA A 94 -0.12 -7.47 -10.65
N VAL A 95 0.94 -7.86 -9.93
CA VAL A 95 2.04 -8.67 -10.45
C VAL A 95 2.28 -9.84 -9.52
N ALA A 96 2.67 -10.99 -10.08
CA ALA A 96 2.87 -12.23 -9.35
C ALA A 96 4.06 -13.01 -9.88
N ASP A 97 4.48 -14.01 -9.10
CA ASP A 97 5.63 -14.89 -9.39
C ASP A 97 6.98 -14.17 -9.41
N LEU A 98 7.13 -13.22 -8.49
CA LEU A 98 8.38 -12.47 -8.30
C LEU A 98 9.28 -13.17 -7.26
N PRO A 99 10.60 -12.93 -7.30
CA PRO A 99 11.55 -13.62 -6.43
C PRO A 99 11.42 -13.27 -4.94
N ASP A 100 10.90 -12.07 -4.64
CA ASP A 100 10.68 -11.57 -3.29
C ASP A 100 9.59 -10.48 -3.27
N LEU A 101 9.11 -10.14 -2.08
CA LEU A 101 8.04 -9.15 -1.90
C LEU A 101 8.48 -7.74 -2.34
N SER A 102 9.74 -7.36 -2.15
CA SER A 102 10.24 -6.04 -2.58
C SER A 102 10.18 -5.88 -4.10
N SER A 103 10.54 -6.93 -4.84
CA SER A 103 10.49 -6.98 -6.30
C SER A 103 9.04 -6.95 -6.78
N ALA A 104 8.14 -7.68 -6.12
CA ALA A 104 6.71 -7.62 -6.40
C ALA A 104 6.13 -6.21 -6.23
N ARG A 105 6.42 -5.57 -5.08
CA ARG A 105 5.98 -4.20 -4.80
C ARG A 105 6.52 -3.21 -5.82
N ALA A 106 7.82 -3.27 -6.13
CA ALA A 106 8.44 -2.39 -7.09
C ALA A 106 7.80 -2.53 -8.49
N ALA A 107 7.64 -3.75 -8.98
CA ALA A 107 7.03 -4.01 -10.27
C ALA A 107 5.55 -3.57 -10.33
N ALA A 108 4.78 -3.79 -9.25
CA ALA A 108 3.40 -3.31 -9.16
C ALA A 108 3.33 -1.78 -9.20
N LEU A 109 4.19 -1.09 -8.43
CA LEU A 109 4.25 0.36 -8.39
C LEU A 109 4.68 0.95 -9.74
N ASP A 110 5.67 0.36 -10.40
CA ASP A 110 6.12 0.80 -11.71
C ASP A 110 5.00 0.67 -12.75
N GLY A 111 4.33 -0.49 -12.79
CA GLY A 111 3.20 -0.72 -13.68
C GLY A 111 2.04 0.24 -13.41
N CYS A 112 1.68 0.42 -12.14
CA CYS A 112 0.63 1.36 -11.74
C CYS A 112 0.99 2.81 -12.10
N ASN A 113 2.22 3.25 -11.82
CA ASN A 113 2.65 4.62 -12.12
C ASN A 113 2.75 4.88 -13.63
N ALA A 114 2.99 3.85 -14.44
CA ALA A 114 2.94 3.94 -15.90
C ALA A 114 1.50 3.99 -16.43
N ALA A 115 0.55 3.34 -15.76
CA ALA A 115 -0.86 3.28 -16.15
C ALA A 115 -1.69 4.45 -15.62
N LYS A 116 -1.33 5.03 -14.46
CA LYS A 116 -2.08 6.13 -13.86
C LYS A 116 -2.10 7.36 -14.77
N GLY A 117 -3.22 8.07 -14.76
CA GLY A 117 -3.33 9.33 -15.50
C GLY A 117 -2.49 10.45 -14.87
N ARG A 118 -3.05 11.09 -13.84
CA ARG A 118 -2.41 12.21 -13.12
C ARG A 118 -2.69 12.07 -11.63
N GLY A 119 -1.88 12.75 -10.82
CA GLY A 119 -2.06 12.80 -9.37
C GLY A 119 -0.93 12.12 -8.61
N PRO A 120 -1.17 11.80 -7.33
CA PRO A 120 -0.17 11.22 -6.44
C PRO A 120 0.42 9.92 -6.97
N ASP A 121 1.57 9.53 -6.43
CA ASP A 121 2.16 8.24 -6.75
C ASP A 121 1.32 7.08 -6.24
N CYS A 122 1.38 5.98 -6.99
CA CYS A 122 0.72 4.75 -6.62
C CYS A 122 1.18 4.24 -5.27
N VAL A 123 0.31 3.50 -4.60
CA VAL A 123 0.59 2.85 -3.33
C VAL A 123 0.24 1.38 -3.40
N ILE A 124 0.89 0.57 -2.56
CA ILE A 124 0.60 -0.85 -2.43
C ILE A 124 -0.73 -1.02 -1.70
N ALA A 125 -1.67 -1.75 -2.30
CA ALA A 125 -2.95 -2.09 -1.69
C ALA A 125 -2.98 -3.53 -1.17
N LEU A 126 -2.17 -4.41 -1.76
CA LEU A 126 -2.16 -5.82 -1.41
C LEU A 126 -0.75 -6.41 -1.57
N ASP A 127 -0.32 -7.19 -0.59
CA ASP A 127 0.91 -7.98 -0.60
C ASP A 127 0.58 -9.44 -0.38
N ILE A 128 1.34 -10.33 -1.04
CA ILE A 128 1.22 -11.77 -0.91
C ILE A 128 2.63 -12.34 -0.79
N GLN A 129 2.82 -13.19 0.22
CA GLN A 129 4.08 -13.88 0.45
C GLN A 129 3.84 -15.26 1.05
N PRO A 130 4.79 -16.20 0.91
CA PRO A 130 4.73 -17.47 1.62
C PRO A 130 4.87 -17.22 3.13
N GLU A 131 4.25 -18.08 3.95
CA GLU A 131 4.46 -18.10 5.41
C GLU A 131 5.83 -18.64 5.84
#